data_AF-A0A1H6IGA4-F1
#
_entry.id   AF-A0A1H6IGA4-F1
#
_cell.length_a   1.000
_cell.length_b   1.000
_cell.length_c   1.000
_cell.angle_alpha   90.00
_cell.angle_beta   90.00
_cell.angle_gamma   90.00
#
_symmetry.space_group_name_H-M   'P 1'
#
loop_
_entity.id
_entity.type
_entity.pdbx_description
1 polymer ?
#
loop_
_entity_poly.entity_id
_entity_poly.type
_entity_poly.pdbx_seq_one_letter_code
_entity_poly.pdbx_strand_id
1 'polypeptide(L)'
;MEKNFRGVFNDTVYISANPSIDDNELDTFHNVVTLWDSDWDDEEGTVLPDTVVEKSLEIGERYPEKRLVVHFLQPHYPFLGSNIGGSVEELRKDAKGDERHEDVNPWRMVRDGIYDPDEVWNAYVENHRKVIPKAYKLGDELPGKSVLTSDHGNAMGAPLIKSLDLIDIYGHPWGVHLDEIVEVPWVEIDSSQRKPIVEEKPAATSDISGDAKKRLKEIGYLA
;
A
#
# COMPACT_ATOMS: atom_id res chain seq x y z
N MET A 1 -11.24 -4.50 1.70
CA MET A 1 -11.71 -3.13 2.03
C MET A 1 -13.21 -2.97 2.39
N GLU A 2 -14.02 -4.02 2.58
CA GLU A 2 -15.49 -3.92 2.75
C GLU A 2 -15.99 -2.98 3.88
N LYS A 3 -15.20 -2.79 4.92
CA LYS A 3 -15.53 -1.86 6.01
C LYS A 3 -15.23 -0.40 5.68
N ASN A 4 -14.32 -0.14 4.74
CA ASN A 4 -13.85 1.20 4.36
C ASN A 4 -14.63 1.74 3.14
N PHE A 5 -14.81 0.91 2.12
CA PHE A 5 -15.49 1.29 0.88
C PHE A 5 -16.80 0.51 0.74
N ARG A 6 -17.91 1.16 1.14
CA ARG A 6 -19.26 0.60 1.03
C ARG A 6 -19.98 1.24 -0.15
N GLY A 7 -20.07 0.54 -1.27
CA GLY A 7 -20.78 0.99 -2.47
C GLY A 7 -19.94 0.84 -3.73
N VAL A 8 -20.41 1.47 -4.82
CA VAL A 8 -19.70 1.53 -6.10
C VAL A 8 -19.31 2.99 -6.36
N PHE A 9 -18.06 3.21 -6.76
CA PHE A 9 -17.42 4.52 -6.94
C PHE A 9 -16.98 4.70 -8.41
N ASN A 10 -17.97 4.87 -9.29
CA ASN A 10 -17.80 5.04 -10.75
C ASN A 10 -17.15 6.40 -11.16
N ASP A 11 -16.80 7.21 -10.17
CA ASP A 11 -16.14 8.49 -10.30
C ASP A 11 -14.69 8.44 -9.80
N THR A 12 -14.19 7.28 -9.39
CA THR A 12 -12.92 7.12 -8.68
C THR A 12 -12.03 6.07 -9.35
N VAL A 13 -10.75 6.39 -9.52
CA VAL A 13 -9.70 5.44 -9.96
C VAL A 13 -8.84 5.10 -8.75
N TYR A 14 -8.68 3.80 -8.48
CA TYR A 14 -7.83 3.28 -7.41
C TYR A 14 -6.50 2.82 -8.00
N ILE A 15 -5.38 3.36 -7.51
CA ILE A 15 -4.03 3.08 -8.01
C ILE A 15 -3.26 2.48 -6.84
N SER A 16 -2.78 1.25 -6.98
CA SER A 16 -2.19 0.51 -5.86
C SER A 16 -0.88 -0.15 -6.20
N ALA A 17 0.13 0.15 -5.37
CA ALA A 17 1.40 -0.57 -5.28
C ALA A 17 1.33 -1.81 -4.37
N ASN A 18 0.22 -2.01 -3.66
CA ASN A 18 0.04 -3.14 -2.75
C ASN A 18 -0.50 -4.37 -3.51
N PRO A 19 0.16 -5.55 -3.42
CA PRO A 19 -0.30 -6.78 -4.07
C PRO A 19 -1.54 -7.40 -3.42
N SER A 20 -1.86 -7.05 -2.17
CA SER A 20 -3.00 -7.60 -1.42
C SER A 20 -4.33 -6.90 -1.73
N ILE A 21 -4.68 -6.83 -3.03
CA ILE A 21 -5.98 -6.31 -3.50
C ILE A 21 -6.94 -7.49 -3.67
N ASP A 22 -8.15 -7.38 -3.15
CA ASP A 22 -9.20 -8.40 -3.25
C ASP A 22 -9.91 -8.29 -4.62
N ASP A 23 -10.28 -9.41 -5.23
CA ASP A 23 -11.01 -9.44 -6.51
C ASP A 23 -12.31 -8.61 -6.46
N ASN A 24 -12.98 -8.54 -5.30
CA ASN A 24 -14.18 -7.72 -5.12
C ASN A 24 -13.89 -6.20 -5.23
N GLU A 25 -12.63 -5.80 -5.08
CA GLU A 25 -12.21 -4.40 -5.19
C GLU A 25 -12.13 -3.94 -6.65
N LEU A 26 -12.00 -4.87 -7.61
CA LEU A 26 -11.93 -4.56 -9.04
C LEU A 26 -13.24 -3.99 -9.60
N ASP A 27 -14.39 -4.41 -9.06
CA ASP A 27 -15.72 -3.94 -9.50
C ASP A 27 -16.25 -2.75 -8.67
N THR A 28 -15.49 -2.32 -7.66
CA THR A 28 -15.89 -1.24 -6.74
C THR A 28 -15.62 0.15 -7.32
N PHE A 29 -14.59 0.31 -8.14
CA PHE A 29 -14.12 1.60 -8.66
C PHE A 29 -14.38 1.74 -10.16
N HIS A 30 -14.30 2.97 -10.69
CA HIS A 30 -14.32 3.20 -12.14
C HIS A 30 -13.18 2.46 -12.84
N ASN A 31 -12.00 2.46 -12.23
CA ASN A 31 -10.87 1.66 -12.68
C ASN A 31 -9.97 1.33 -11.49
N VAL A 32 -9.29 0.18 -11.56
CA VAL A 32 -8.26 -0.25 -10.62
C VAL A 32 -6.97 -0.48 -11.39
N VAL A 33 -5.91 0.25 -11.02
CA VAL A 33 -4.58 0.14 -11.63
C VAL A 33 -3.62 -0.50 -10.62
N THR A 34 -3.15 -1.70 -10.95
CA THR A 34 -2.29 -2.52 -10.08
C THR A 34 -0.82 -2.38 -10.47
N LEU A 35 -0.14 -1.39 -9.90
CA LEU A 35 1.27 -1.11 -10.20
C LEU A 35 2.21 -2.23 -9.75
N TRP A 36 1.82 -3.02 -8.76
CA TRP A 36 2.61 -4.17 -8.31
C TRP A 36 2.76 -5.26 -9.37
N ASP A 37 1.83 -5.34 -10.35
CA ASP A 37 1.90 -6.31 -11.45
C ASP A 37 2.75 -5.78 -12.62
N SER A 38 2.64 -4.47 -12.92
CA SER A 38 3.27 -3.85 -14.10
C SER A 38 4.63 -3.20 -13.85
N ASP A 39 4.86 -2.68 -12.64
CA ASP A 39 5.99 -1.78 -12.33
C ASP A 39 6.77 -2.22 -11.08
N TRP A 40 6.85 -3.53 -10.85
CA TRP A 40 7.61 -4.13 -9.75
C TRP A 40 9.12 -3.94 -9.94
N ASP A 41 9.81 -3.50 -8.90
CA ASP A 41 11.27 -3.45 -8.86
C ASP A 41 11.82 -4.75 -8.25
N ASP A 42 12.54 -5.53 -9.07
CA ASP A 42 13.15 -6.80 -8.67
C ASP A 42 14.44 -6.63 -7.83
N GLU A 43 14.97 -5.41 -7.67
CA GLU A 43 16.13 -5.12 -6.81
C GLU A 43 15.68 -4.72 -5.40
N GLU A 44 14.59 -3.95 -5.30
CA GLU A 44 14.05 -3.47 -4.02
C GLU A 44 12.87 -4.35 -3.52
N GLY A 45 12.37 -5.26 -4.35
CA GLY A 45 11.28 -6.17 -4.00
C GLY A 45 9.95 -5.47 -3.74
N THR A 46 9.71 -4.33 -4.39
CA THR A 46 8.48 -3.54 -4.24
C THR A 46 8.30 -2.58 -5.42
N VAL A 47 7.18 -1.87 -5.49
CA VAL A 47 7.04 -0.71 -6.39
C VAL A 47 7.66 0.50 -5.70
N LEU A 48 8.55 1.20 -6.41
CA LEU A 48 9.22 2.38 -5.86
C LEU A 48 8.25 3.56 -5.69
N PRO A 49 8.41 4.39 -4.64
CA PRO A 49 7.61 5.60 -4.46
C PRO A 49 7.63 6.53 -5.68
N ASP A 50 8.78 6.67 -6.35
CA ASP A 50 8.91 7.50 -7.55
C ASP A 50 8.03 6.99 -8.71
N THR A 51 8.00 5.67 -8.90
CA THR A 51 7.12 5.01 -9.87
C THR A 51 5.65 5.26 -9.55
N VAL A 52 5.25 5.17 -8.28
CA VAL A 52 3.86 5.46 -7.87
C VAL A 52 3.49 6.91 -8.20
N VAL A 53 4.39 7.87 -7.97
CA VAL A 53 4.16 9.28 -8.32
C VAL A 53 4.00 9.44 -9.83
N GLU A 54 4.97 8.95 -10.62
CA GLU A 54 4.96 9.06 -12.08
C GLU A 54 3.66 8.49 -12.67
N LYS A 55 3.32 7.26 -12.31
CA LYS A 55 2.11 6.58 -12.80
C LYS A 55 0.83 7.26 -12.34
N SER A 56 0.79 7.78 -11.12
CA SER A 56 -0.40 8.48 -10.63
C SER A 56 -0.64 9.79 -11.36
N LEU A 57 0.40 10.51 -11.76
CA LEU A 57 0.28 11.71 -12.58
C LEU A 57 -0.21 11.37 -14.00
N GLU A 58 0.38 10.36 -14.65
CA GLU A 58 -0.08 9.87 -15.97
C GLU A 58 -1.56 9.47 -15.94
N ILE A 59 -1.99 8.75 -14.89
CA ILE A 59 -3.37 8.32 -14.71
C ILE A 59 -4.27 9.52 -14.40
N GLY A 60 -3.80 10.51 -13.63
CA GLY A 60 -4.50 11.75 -13.37
C GLY A 60 -4.79 12.55 -14.64
N GLU A 61 -3.85 12.58 -15.58
CA GLU A 61 -4.03 13.18 -16.91
C GLU A 61 -5.00 12.39 -17.80
N ARG A 62 -4.97 11.05 -17.72
CA ARG A 62 -5.89 10.16 -18.45
C ARG A 62 -7.33 10.25 -17.93
N TYR A 63 -7.49 10.49 -16.63
CA TYR A 63 -8.78 10.61 -15.95
C TYR A 63 -8.95 11.99 -15.29
N PRO A 64 -9.02 13.08 -16.08
CA PRO A 64 -9.05 14.44 -15.58
C PRO A 64 -10.38 14.82 -14.89
N GLU A 65 -11.37 13.92 -14.90
CA GLU A 65 -12.68 14.13 -14.24
C GLU A 65 -12.99 13.08 -13.15
N LYS A 66 -11.98 12.30 -12.73
CA LYS A 66 -12.14 11.26 -11.69
C LYS A 66 -11.39 11.62 -10.41
N ARG A 67 -11.88 11.14 -9.27
CA ARG A 67 -11.13 11.10 -8.01
C ARG A 67 -10.02 10.06 -8.12
N LEU A 68 -8.90 10.28 -7.44
CA LEU A 68 -7.83 9.31 -7.35
C LEU A 68 -7.69 8.86 -5.90
N VAL A 69 -7.51 7.56 -5.70
CA VAL A 69 -6.99 6.99 -4.45
C VAL A 69 -5.67 6.34 -4.81
N VAL A 70 -4.59 6.84 -4.23
CA VAL A 70 -3.23 6.38 -4.52
C VAL A 70 -2.67 5.68 -3.28
N HIS A 71 -2.34 4.41 -3.42
CA HIS A 71 -1.90 3.55 -2.34
C HIS A 71 -0.42 3.20 -2.53
N PHE A 72 0.43 3.92 -1.79
CA PHE A 72 1.84 3.60 -1.61
C PHE A 72 1.97 2.39 -0.69
N LEU A 73 2.91 1.48 -0.96
CA LEU A 73 3.14 0.35 -0.05
C LEU A 73 3.97 0.77 1.18
N GLN A 74 4.89 1.73 1.01
CA GLN A 74 5.75 2.19 2.09
C GLN A 74 4.95 2.94 3.16
N PRO A 75 5.30 2.81 4.46
CA PRO A 75 6.55 2.22 4.97
C PRO A 75 6.49 0.71 5.26
N HIS A 76 5.53 -0.05 4.73
CA HIS A 76 5.52 -1.51 4.86
C HIS A 76 6.83 -2.13 4.31
N TYR A 77 7.21 -3.30 4.84
CA TYR A 77 8.34 -4.04 4.30
C TYR A 77 7.99 -4.59 2.90
N PRO A 78 8.94 -4.73 1.97
CA PRO A 78 10.38 -4.52 2.14
C PRO A 78 10.77 -3.07 2.41
N PHE A 79 11.74 -2.88 3.30
CA PHE A 79 12.24 -1.55 3.60
C PHE A 79 13.28 -1.15 2.54
N LEU A 80 13.00 -0.09 1.79
CA LEU A 80 13.85 0.35 0.69
C LEU A 80 15.32 0.52 1.14
N GLY A 81 16.25 -0.06 0.40
CA GLY A 81 17.69 -0.04 0.70
C GLY A 81 18.11 -0.79 1.96
N SER A 82 17.30 -1.75 2.42
CA SER A 82 17.59 -2.62 3.56
C SER A 82 17.44 -4.10 3.18
N ASN A 83 18.22 -4.96 3.83
CA ASN A 83 18.12 -6.42 3.68
C ASN A 83 17.27 -7.07 4.81
N ILE A 84 16.60 -6.25 5.63
CA ILE A 84 15.74 -6.72 6.72
C ILE A 84 14.42 -7.23 6.14
N GLY A 85 14.04 -8.45 6.53
CA GLY A 85 12.83 -9.11 6.04
C GLY A 85 13.04 -10.01 4.82
N GLY A 86 14.27 -10.50 4.62
CA GLY A 86 14.58 -11.51 3.61
C GLY A 86 15.09 -10.95 2.28
N SER A 87 15.49 -11.87 1.40
CA SER A 87 15.90 -11.54 0.03
C SER A 87 14.72 -11.09 -0.82
N VAL A 88 15.00 -10.35 -1.89
CA VAL A 88 13.96 -9.94 -2.86
C VAL A 88 13.20 -11.15 -3.43
N GLU A 89 13.88 -12.29 -3.59
CA GLU A 89 13.25 -13.52 -4.07
C GLU A 89 12.24 -14.08 -3.06
N GLU A 90 12.53 -14.02 -1.76
CA GLU A 90 11.61 -14.44 -0.69
C GLU A 90 10.43 -13.48 -0.57
N LEU A 91 10.70 -12.17 -0.60
CA LEU A 91 9.70 -11.11 -0.56
C LEU A 91 8.73 -11.17 -1.75
N ARG A 92 9.23 -11.50 -2.95
CA ARG A 92 8.41 -11.71 -4.14
C ARG A 92 7.52 -12.95 -4.04
N LYS A 93 7.97 -14.01 -3.37
CA LYS A 93 7.19 -15.24 -3.16
C LYS A 93 6.13 -15.03 -2.08
N ASP A 94 6.45 -14.30 -1.01
CA ASP A 94 5.52 -13.91 0.04
C ASP A 94 4.42 -12.98 -0.50
N ALA A 95 4.78 -11.94 -1.27
CA ALA A 95 3.84 -11.04 -1.94
C ALA A 95 2.88 -11.76 -2.91
N LYS A 96 3.26 -12.95 -3.39
CA LYS A 96 2.46 -13.81 -4.28
C LYS A 96 1.73 -14.94 -3.56
N GLY A 97 1.85 -15.04 -2.24
CA GLY A 97 1.18 -16.04 -1.43
C GLY A 97 1.69 -17.48 -1.62
N ASP A 98 2.98 -17.68 -1.89
CA ASP A 98 3.56 -19.04 -1.95
C ASP A 98 3.75 -19.62 -0.53
N GLU A 99 2.95 -20.60 -0.16
CA GLU A 99 2.83 -21.20 1.19
C GLU A 99 4.09 -21.93 1.71
N ARG A 100 5.20 -21.95 0.96
CA ARG A 100 6.38 -22.79 1.24
C ARG A 100 7.62 -22.03 1.74
N HIS A 101 7.48 -20.82 2.26
CA HIS A 101 8.62 -20.01 2.69
C HIS A 101 8.61 -19.70 4.20
N GLU A 102 9.82 -19.52 4.75
CA GLU A 102 10.01 -19.05 6.13
C GLU A 102 9.35 -17.67 6.28
N ASP A 103 8.62 -17.44 7.38
CA ASP A 103 7.96 -16.17 7.64
C ASP A 103 9.02 -15.08 7.84
N VAL A 104 9.21 -14.24 6.81
CA VAL A 104 10.20 -13.17 6.78
C VAL A 104 9.67 -11.86 7.36
N ASN A 105 8.52 -11.85 8.05
CA ASN A 105 7.99 -10.65 8.67
C ASN A 105 8.96 -10.08 9.73
N PRO A 106 9.53 -8.88 9.50
CA PRO A 106 10.58 -8.35 10.38
C PRO A 106 10.08 -8.04 11.79
N TRP A 107 8.81 -7.68 11.96
CA TRP A 107 8.21 -7.42 13.28
C TRP A 107 8.06 -8.71 14.10
N ARG A 108 7.75 -9.81 13.43
CA ARG A 108 7.73 -11.14 14.05
C ARG A 108 9.14 -11.56 14.46
N MET A 109 10.13 -11.31 13.59
CA MET A 109 11.53 -11.61 13.89
C MET A 109 12.09 -10.81 15.07
N VAL A 110 11.67 -9.55 15.25
CA VAL A 110 11.98 -8.78 16.48
C VAL A 110 11.37 -9.45 17.71
N ARG A 111 10.07 -9.79 17.65
CA ARG A 111 9.38 -10.47 18.76
C ARG A 111 10.04 -11.80 19.14
N ASP A 112 10.51 -12.55 18.15
CA ASP A 112 11.14 -13.85 18.33
C ASP A 112 12.64 -13.72 18.71
N GLY A 113 13.16 -12.49 18.86
CA GLY A 113 14.52 -12.18 19.30
C GLY A 113 15.61 -12.42 18.24
N ILE A 114 15.21 -12.50 16.97
CA ILE A 114 16.11 -12.73 15.82
C ILE A 114 16.75 -11.41 15.37
N TYR A 115 15.96 -10.34 15.29
CA TYR A 115 16.45 -9.01 14.97
C TYR A 115 16.48 -8.09 16.19
N ASP A 116 17.45 -7.18 16.19
CA ASP A 116 17.47 -6.07 17.13
C ASP A 116 16.31 -5.11 16.82
N PRO A 117 15.50 -4.72 17.83
CA PRO A 117 14.37 -3.83 17.63
C PRO A 117 14.77 -2.49 16.97
N ASP A 118 15.87 -1.89 17.41
CA ASP A 118 16.30 -0.58 16.90
C ASP A 118 16.76 -0.67 15.44
N GLU A 119 17.38 -1.78 15.04
CA GLU A 119 17.77 -2.03 13.65
C GLU A 119 16.55 -2.03 12.70
N VAL A 120 15.51 -2.79 13.05
CA VAL A 120 14.27 -2.89 12.27
C VAL A 120 13.52 -1.56 12.26
N TRP A 121 13.47 -0.88 13.40
CA TRP A 121 12.83 0.43 13.50
C TRP A 121 13.53 1.48 12.64
N ASN A 122 14.87 1.50 12.63
CA ASN A 122 15.62 2.41 11.77
C ASN A 122 15.33 2.15 10.29
N ALA A 123 15.26 0.90 9.85
CA ALA A 123 14.90 0.58 8.47
C ALA A 123 13.48 1.03 8.11
N TYR A 124 12.50 0.81 9.00
CA TYR A 124 11.13 1.32 8.84
C TYR A 124 11.09 2.85 8.72
N VAL A 125 11.80 3.56 9.60
CA VAL A 125 11.84 5.02 9.61
C VAL A 125 12.54 5.57 8.36
N GLU A 126 13.64 4.97 7.91
CA GLU A 126 14.30 5.36 6.66
C GLU A 126 13.41 5.10 5.44
N ASN A 127 12.67 3.99 5.42
CA ASN A 127 11.68 3.71 4.39
C ASN A 127 10.58 4.79 4.36
N HIS A 128 10.09 5.18 5.54
CA HIS A 128 9.11 6.25 5.69
C HIS A 128 9.66 7.61 5.21
N ARG A 129 10.91 7.94 5.56
CA ARG A 129 11.59 9.17 5.11
C ARG A 129 11.74 9.25 3.60
N LYS A 130 11.85 8.11 2.91
CA LYS A 130 11.91 8.05 1.44
C LYS A 130 10.55 8.30 0.78
N VAL A 131 9.45 7.76 1.32
CA VAL A 131 8.12 7.89 0.69
C VAL A 131 7.43 9.23 0.95
N ILE A 132 7.58 9.80 2.15
CA ILE A 132 6.82 11.01 2.54
C ILE A 132 7.00 12.18 1.56
N PRO A 133 8.22 12.59 1.18
CA PRO A 133 8.40 13.69 0.22
C PRO A 133 7.74 13.42 -1.14
N LYS A 134 7.64 12.14 -1.54
CA LYS A 134 7.03 11.72 -2.81
C LYS A 134 5.51 11.80 -2.75
N ALA A 135 4.91 11.36 -1.65
CA ALA A 135 3.48 11.50 -1.41
C ALA A 135 3.05 12.97 -1.32
N TYR A 136 3.81 13.83 -0.65
CA TYR A 136 3.58 15.28 -0.64
C TYR A 136 3.69 15.89 -2.03
N LYS A 137 4.74 15.56 -2.78
CA LYS A 137 4.94 16.04 -4.16
C LYS A 137 3.74 15.68 -5.03
N LEU A 138 3.29 14.42 -4.97
CA LEU A 138 2.13 13.98 -5.74
C LEU A 138 0.86 14.75 -5.37
N GLY A 139 0.61 14.94 -4.07
CA GLY A 139 -0.55 15.68 -3.59
C GLY A 139 -0.57 17.16 -4.01
N ASP A 140 0.60 17.77 -4.17
CA ASP A 140 0.79 19.15 -4.63
C ASP A 140 0.67 19.29 -6.16
N GLU A 141 1.17 18.30 -6.92
CA GLU A 141 1.12 18.31 -8.40
C GLU A 141 -0.25 17.92 -8.97
N LEU A 142 -1.05 17.13 -8.26
CA LEU A 142 -2.39 16.75 -8.69
C LEU A 142 -3.38 17.93 -8.58
N PRO A 143 -4.27 18.12 -9.58
CA PRO A 143 -5.31 19.15 -9.50
C PRO A 143 -6.41 18.74 -8.51
N GLY A 144 -6.82 19.67 -7.65
CA GLY A 144 -7.81 19.40 -6.60
C GLY A 144 -7.19 19.25 -5.22
N LYS A 145 -8.02 19.33 -4.19
CA LYS A 145 -7.58 19.11 -2.81
C LYS A 145 -7.18 17.66 -2.61
N SER A 146 -6.02 17.44 -2.02
CA SER A 146 -5.50 16.11 -1.66
C SER A 146 -5.53 15.90 -0.15
N VAL A 147 -5.67 14.64 0.27
CA VAL A 147 -5.50 14.21 1.66
C VAL A 147 -4.48 13.09 1.67
N LEU A 148 -3.45 13.24 2.49
CA LEU A 148 -2.47 12.20 2.80
C LEU A 148 -2.80 11.62 4.18
N THR A 149 -3.00 10.31 4.23
CA THR A 149 -3.30 9.55 5.45
C THR A 149 -2.64 8.18 5.40
N SER A 150 -2.62 7.48 6.54
CA SER A 150 -2.26 6.07 6.63
C SER A 150 -3.52 5.22 6.83
N ASP A 151 -3.45 3.95 6.46
CA ASP A 151 -4.46 2.93 6.77
C ASP A 151 -4.34 2.44 8.23
N HIS A 152 -3.11 2.37 8.74
CA HIS A 152 -2.80 2.11 10.15
C HIS A 152 -1.42 2.70 10.56
N GLY A 153 -1.14 2.70 11.86
CA GLY A 153 0.17 2.97 12.46
C GLY A 153 0.97 1.68 12.66
N ASN A 154 2.07 1.74 13.42
CA ASN A 154 2.91 0.59 13.68
C ASN A 154 3.47 0.64 15.10
N ALA A 155 3.16 -0.37 15.92
CA ALA A 155 3.68 -0.47 17.27
C ALA A 155 5.17 -0.85 17.27
N MET A 156 5.92 -0.22 18.17
CA MET A 156 7.33 -0.47 18.38
C MET A 156 7.58 -0.65 19.87
N GLY A 157 7.50 -1.89 20.36
CA GLY A 157 7.68 -2.21 21.77
C GLY A 157 6.57 -1.66 22.67
N ALA A 158 5.38 -1.39 22.13
CA ALA A 158 4.28 -0.83 22.92
C ALA A 158 3.65 -1.92 23.80
N PRO A 159 3.48 -1.72 25.12
CA PRO A 159 2.95 -2.76 25.99
C PRO A 159 1.45 -2.99 25.71
N LEU A 160 1.06 -4.25 25.50
CA LEU A 160 -0.34 -4.63 25.25
C LEU A 160 -1.25 -4.24 26.42
N ILE A 161 -0.77 -4.45 27.65
CA ILE A 161 -1.45 -4.01 28.87
C ILE A 161 -0.66 -2.84 29.46
N LYS A 162 -0.94 -1.62 28.98
CA LYS A 162 -0.23 -0.38 29.37
C LYS A 162 -0.12 -0.18 30.90
N SER A 163 -1.10 -0.63 31.68
CA SER A 163 -1.09 -0.49 33.14
C SER A 163 -0.17 -1.46 33.88
N LEU A 164 0.25 -2.54 33.25
CA LEU A 164 1.10 -3.58 33.85
C LEU A 164 2.47 -3.68 33.19
N ASP A 165 2.71 -2.96 32.08
CA ASP A 165 3.93 -3.03 31.29
C ASP A 165 4.29 -4.49 30.91
N LEU A 166 3.27 -5.21 30.42
CA LEU A 166 3.37 -6.62 30.07
C LEU A 166 3.14 -6.81 28.57
N ILE A 167 4.06 -7.56 27.95
CA ILE A 167 4.04 -8.02 26.55
C ILE A 167 4.19 -6.86 25.56
N ASP A 168 5.38 -6.75 25.01
CA ASP A 168 5.70 -5.78 23.97
C ASP A 168 5.09 -6.17 22.62
N ILE A 169 4.37 -5.24 22.01
CA ILE A 169 3.79 -5.39 20.67
C ILE A 169 4.70 -4.70 19.65
N TYR A 170 5.04 -5.46 18.61
CA TYR A 170 5.78 -5.01 17.44
C TYR A 170 4.91 -5.20 16.20
N GLY A 171 4.91 -4.20 15.31
CA GLY A 171 4.09 -4.22 14.11
C GLY A 171 2.62 -3.88 14.39
N HIS A 172 1.72 -4.59 13.72
CA HIS A 172 0.28 -4.32 13.75
C HIS A 172 -0.50 -5.64 13.74
N PRO A 173 -0.37 -6.47 14.81
CA PRO A 173 -1.00 -7.78 14.87
C PRO A 173 -2.53 -7.69 14.86
N TRP A 174 -3.17 -8.66 14.21
CA TRP A 174 -4.62 -8.69 14.06
C TRP A 174 -5.36 -8.64 15.41
N GLY A 175 -6.36 -7.77 15.50
CA GLY A 175 -7.20 -7.60 16.68
C GLY A 175 -6.64 -6.65 17.75
N VAL A 176 -5.41 -6.14 17.59
CA VAL A 176 -4.81 -5.18 18.51
C VAL A 176 -5.08 -3.74 18.06
N HIS A 177 -5.54 -2.91 18.99
CA HIS A 177 -5.98 -1.52 18.74
C HIS A 177 -5.28 -0.54 19.69
N LEU A 178 -3.95 -0.65 19.79
CA LEU A 178 -3.13 0.31 20.54
C LEU A 178 -3.12 1.65 19.81
N ASP A 179 -2.94 2.76 20.53
CA ASP A 179 -2.87 4.12 19.96
C ASP A 179 -1.82 4.19 18.85
N GLU A 180 -0.68 3.53 19.04
CA GLU A 180 0.43 3.40 18.10
C GLU A 180 0.04 2.72 16.77
N ILE A 181 -1.08 1.99 16.73
CA ILE A 181 -1.62 1.28 15.56
C ILE A 181 -2.82 2.03 14.95
N VAL A 182 -3.62 2.72 15.76
CA VAL A 182 -4.88 3.33 15.28
C VAL A 182 -4.79 4.84 15.05
N GLU A 183 -3.82 5.52 15.68
CA GLU A 183 -3.58 6.95 15.43
C GLU A 183 -2.77 7.11 14.14
N VAL A 184 -3.43 7.71 13.13
CA VAL A 184 -2.84 7.93 11.80
C VAL A 184 -2.86 9.42 11.45
N PRO A 185 -1.89 9.90 10.64
CA PRO A 185 -1.87 11.28 10.21
C PRO A 185 -3.06 11.59 9.29
N TRP A 186 -3.56 12.82 9.36
CA TRP A 186 -4.49 13.38 8.38
C TRP A 186 -3.95 14.73 7.91
N VAL A 187 -3.33 14.73 6.74
CA VAL A 187 -2.69 15.92 6.17
C VAL A 187 -3.50 16.38 4.97
N GLU A 188 -4.01 17.59 5.03
CA GLU A 188 -4.70 18.22 3.92
C GLU A 188 -3.71 19.05 3.10
N ILE A 189 -3.71 18.84 1.79
CA ILE A 189 -2.93 19.62 0.83
C ILE A 189 -3.94 20.38 -0.02
N ASP A 190 -4.02 21.69 0.19
CA ASP A 190 -4.95 22.55 -0.52
C ASP A 190 -4.51 22.78 -1.96
N SER A 191 -5.48 22.97 -2.85
CA SER A 191 -5.24 23.33 -4.25
C SER A 191 -6.11 24.51 -4.64
N SER A 192 -5.54 25.41 -5.43
CA SER A 192 -6.28 26.52 -6.03
C SER A 192 -7.19 26.06 -7.18
N GLN A 193 -6.98 24.83 -7.67
CA GLN A 193 -7.76 24.23 -8.73
C GLN A 193 -8.80 23.27 -8.15
N ARG A 194 -9.99 23.25 -8.75
CA ARG A 194 -11.03 22.29 -8.39
C ARG A 194 -11.34 21.43 -9.61
N LYS A 195 -11.08 20.14 -9.48
CA LYS A 195 -11.38 19.13 -10.50
C LYS A 195 -12.91 18.97 -10.67
N PRO A 196 -13.46 19.01 -11.89
CA PRO A 196 -14.82 18.53 -12.13
C PRO A 196 -14.84 17.02 -11.86
N ILE A 197 -15.89 16.51 -11.19
CA ILE A 197 -16.00 15.07 -10.94
C ILE A 197 -17.24 14.53 -11.64
N VAL A 198 -17.03 13.55 -12.50
CA VAL A 198 -18.08 12.92 -13.30
C VAL A 198 -18.18 11.44 -12.94
N GLU A 199 -19.34 11.02 -12.48
CA GLU A 199 -19.65 9.61 -12.25
C GLU A 199 -20.09 8.96 -13.56
N GLU A 200 -19.37 7.93 -14.00
CA GLU A 200 -19.68 7.21 -15.23
C GLU A 200 -19.30 5.74 -15.08
N LYS A 201 -20.23 4.84 -15.42
CA LYS A 201 -19.91 3.41 -15.45
C LYS A 201 -18.82 3.16 -16.50
N PRO A 202 -17.84 2.30 -16.22
CA PRO A 202 -16.82 1.96 -17.20
C PRO A 202 -17.49 1.46 -18.49
N ALA A 203 -17.02 1.95 -19.65
CA ALA A 203 -17.39 1.31 -20.91
C ALA A 203 -16.99 -0.17 -20.81
N ALA A 204 -17.87 -1.09 -21.24
CA ALA A 204 -17.54 -2.50 -21.19
C ALA A 204 -16.27 -2.77 -22.03
N THR A 205 -15.18 -3.16 -21.36
CA THR A 205 -13.80 -3.38 -21.84
C THR A 205 -13.02 -2.07 -22.14
N SER A 206 -11.76 -1.84 -21.74
CA SER A 206 -10.60 -2.71 -21.49
C SER A 206 -9.50 -1.93 -20.73
N ASP A 207 -9.15 -2.32 -19.51
CA ASP A 207 -7.81 -2.04 -18.92
C ASP A 207 -7.51 -2.88 -17.67
N ILE A 208 -8.14 -4.05 -17.56
CA ILE A 208 -7.52 -5.13 -16.80
C ILE A 208 -6.41 -5.60 -17.72
N SER A 209 -5.14 -5.48 -17.31
CA SER A 209 -4.03 -6.03 -18.10
C SER A 209 -4.45 -7.45 -18.49
N GLY A 210 -4.55 -7.71 -19.79
CA GLY A 210 -4.95 -9.04 -20.27
C GLY A 210 -4.03 -10.14 -19.71
N ASP A 211 -2.84 -9.75 -19.27
CA ASP A 211 -1.85 -10.57 -18.61
C ASP A 211 -2.19 -10.91 -17.15
N ALA A 212 -2.74 -10.02 -16.32
CA ALA A 212 -3.11 -10.36 -14.93
C ALA A 212 -4.16 -11.48 -14.86
N LYS A 213 -5.24 -11.35 -15.66
CA LYS A 213 -6.28 -12.39 -15.77
C LYS A 213 -5.77 -13.70 -16.37
N LYS A 214 -4.86 -13.62 -17.34
CA LYS A 214 -4.25 -14.80 -17.96
C LYS A 214 -3.33 -15.51 -16.98
N ARG A 215 -2.55 -14.76 -16.20
CA ARG A 215 -1.63 -15.27 -15.18
C ARG A 215 -2.37 -15.91 -14.00
N LEU A 216 -3.48 -15.30 -13.56
CA LEU A 216 -4.39 -15.86 -12.55
C LEU A 216 -5.04 -17.18 -13.00
N LYS A 217 -5.36 -17.32 -14.29
CA LYS A 217 -5.85 -18.58 -14.86
C LYS A 217 -4.76 -19.65 -14.96
N GLU A 218 -3.54 -19.26 -15.30
CA GLU A 218 -2.38 -20.17 -15.39
C GLU A 218 -1.92 -20.70 -14.02
N ILE A 219 -2.19 -19.98 -12.92
CA ILE A 219 -1.90 -20.42 -11.55
C ILE A 219 -3.14 -20.94 -10.78
N GLY A 220 -4.27 -21.14 -11.47
CA GLY A 220 -5.44 -21.87 -10.94
C GLY A 220 -6.39 -21.07 -10.06
N TYR A 221 -6.28 -19.75 -10.02
CA TYR A 221 -7.14 -18.87 -9.21
C TYR A 221 -8.41 -18.40 -9.93
N LEU A 222 -8.46 -18.49 -11.26
CA LEU A 222 -9.67 -18.25 -12.05
C LEU A 222 -10.11 -19.55 -12.75
N ALA A 223 -11.37 -19.94 -12.56
CA ALA A 223 -12.01 -21.03 -13.31
C ALA A 223 -12.36 -20.62 -14.75
#